data_AF-A0A1B9Y330-F1
#
_entry.id   AF-A0A1B9Y330-F1
#
_cell.length_a   1.000
_cell.length_b   1.000
_cell.length_c   1.000
_cell.angle_alpha   90.00
_cell.angle_beta   90.00
_cell.angle_gamma   90.00
#
_symmetry.space_group_name_H-M   'P 1'
#
loop_
_entity.id
_entity.type
_entity.pdbx_description
1 polymer ?
#
loop_
_entity_poly.entity_id
_entity_poly.type
_entity_poly.pdbx_seq_one_letter_code
_entity_poly.pdbx_strand_id
1 'polypeptide(L)' 'MKEILEYNGYRGSNEYNSLDKVYFGKLIGISDLVTYESETEEGLKKEFKLAIEDYLQDLKDLGKVP' A
#
# COMPACT_ATOMS: atom_id res chain seq x y z
N MET A 1 -1.34 -3.48 16.56
CA MET A 1 -2.73 -3.38 16.09
C MET A 1 -2.70 -3.51 14.59
N LYS A 2 -3.68 -4.18 13.99
CA LYS A 2 -3.82 -4.25 12.53
C LYS A 2 -4.82 -3.18 12.14
N GLU A 3 -4.33 -2.11 11.55
CA GLU A 3 -5.18 -1.03 11.03
C GLU A 3 -5.36 -1.20 9.53
N ILE A 4 -6.49 -0.71 9.02
CA ILE A 4 -6.78 -0.70 7.59
C ILE A 4 -6.68 0.75 7.12
N LEU A 5 -5.85 0.97 6.11
CA LEU A 5 -5.76 2.24 5.40
C LEU A 5 -6.76 2.23 4.25
N GLU A 6 -7.37 3.39 3.98
CA GLU A 6 -8.27 3.58 2.85
C GLU A 6 -7.85 4.83 2.05
N TYR A 7 -7.71 4.68 0.74
CA TYR A 7 -7.42 5.80 -0.17
C TYR A 7 -7.92 5.48 -1.57
N ASN A 8 -8.64 6.42 -2.20
CA ASN A 8 -9.16 6.27 -3.57
C ASN A 8 -9.95 4.96 -3.83
N GLY A 9 -10.69 4.49 -2.83
CA GLY A 9 -11.43 3.22 -2.90
C GLY A 9 -10.60 1.95 -2.69
N TYR A 10 -9.28 2.07 -2.59
CA TYR A 10 -8.38 0.97 -2.25
C TYR A 10 -8.21 0.84 -0.74
N ARG A 11 -7.97 -0.40 -0.31
CA ARG A 11 -7.70 -0.76 1.09
C ARG A 11 -6.31 -1.33 1.22
N GLY A 12 -5.65 -1.04 2.33
CA GLY A 12 -4.32 -1.57 2.63
C GLY A 12 -4.14 -1.94 4.09
N SER A 13 -3.29 -2.92 4.39
CA SER A 13 -2.91 -3.22 5.78
C SER A 13 -1.90 -2.22 6.33
N ASN A 14 -1.94 -2.00 7.64
CA ASN A 14 -0.90 -1.32 8.40
C ASN A 14 -0.50 -2.24 9.56
N GLU A 15 0.73 -2.72 9.51
CA GLU A 15 1.34 -3.63 10.47
C GLU A 15 2.73 -3.09 10.85
N TYR A 16 3.15 -3.32 12.09
CA TYR A 16 4.48 -2.88 12.58
C TYR A 16 5.31 -4.08 12.97
N ASN A 17 6.52 -4.15 12.44
CA ASN A 17 7.51 -5.16 12.79
C ASN A 17 8.48 -4.55 13.82
N SER A 18 8.41 -5.04 15.07
CA SER A 18 9.26 -4.55 16.15
C SER A 18 10.73 -4.98 16.06
N LEU A 19 11.03 -6.04 15.32
CA LEU A 19 12.42 -6.51 15.13
C LEU A 19 13.16 -5.57 14.17
N ASP A 20 12.54 -5.28 13.03
CA ASP A 20 13.10 -4.45 11.98
C ASP A 20 12.78 -2.96 12.16
N LYS A 21 11.94 -2.63 13.16
CA LYS A 21 11.45 -1.29 13.48
C LYS A 21 10.80 -0.57 12.29
N VAL A 22 10.08 -1.32 11.47
CA VAL A 22 9.47 -0.82 10.23
C VAL A 22 7.96 -1.05 10.26
N TYR A 23 7.22 -0.09 9.75
CA TYR A 23 5.82 -0.25 9.38
C TYR A 23 5.74 -0.83 7.97
N PHE A 24 4.82 -1.74 7.74
CA PHE A 24 4.64 -2.38 6.45
C PHE A 24 3.17 -2.66 6.18
N GLY A 25 2.85 -2.79 4.91
CA GLY A 25 1.50 -3.01 4.46
C GLY A 25 1.42 -3.54 3.04
N LYS A 26 0.21 -3.97 2.66
CA LYS A 26 -0.11 -4.40 1.31
C LYS A 26 -1.53 -4.02 0.93
N LEU A 27 -1.76 -3.83 -0.37
CA LEU A 27 -3.12 -3.66 -0.89
C LEU A 27 -3.95 -4.93 -0.69
N ILE A 28 -5.22 -4.73 -0.39
CA ILE A 28 -6.20 -5.79 -0.08
C ILE A 28 -7.30 -5.74 -1.12
N GLY A 29 -7.69 -6.92 -1.62
CA GLY A 29 -8.81 -7.06 -2.56
C GLY A 29 -8.44 -6.81 -4.02
N ILE A 30 -7.15 -6.77 -4.35
CA ILE A 30 -6.64 -6.75 -5.73
C ILE A 30 -5.96 -8.09 -6.07
N SER A 31 -5.85 -8.39 -7.37
CA SER A 31 -5.20 -9.61 -7.86
C SER A 31 -3.67 -9.54 -7.80
N ASP A 32 -3.11 -8.34 -7.95
CA ASP A 32 -1.68 -8.11 -7.93
C ASP A 32 -1.15 -7.97 -6.51
N LEU A 33 0.14 -8.27 -6.32
CA LEU A 33 0.81 -8.03 -5.04
C LEU A 33 1.45 -6.65 -5.05
N VAL A 34 0.85 -5.71 -4.31
CA VAL A 34 1.39 -4.37 -4.09
C VAL A 34 1.66 -4.20 -2.60
N THR A 35 2.92 -3.94 -2.25
CA THR A 35 3.41 -3.77 -0.88
C THR A 35 4.06 -2.41 -0.71
N TYR A 36 4.05 -1.90 0.52
CA TYR A 36 4.66 -0.61 0.87
C TYR A 36 5.16 -0.69 2.32
N GLU A 37 6.19 0.08 2.64
CA GLU A 37 6.81 0.08 3.95
C GLU A 37 7.41 1.44 4.29
N SER A 38 7.58 1.73 5.57
CA SER A 38 8.26 2.93 6.03
C SER A 38 8.71 2.80 7.48
N GLU A 39 9.75 3.52 7.87
CA GLU A 39 10.22 3.56 9.27
C GLU A 39 9.24 4.29 10.22
N THR A 40 8.28 5.04 9.67
CA THR A 40 7.30 5.81 10.44
C THR A 40 5.87 5.53 9.99
N GLU A 41 4.91 5.66 10.89
CA GLU A 41 3.49 5.45 10.58
C GLU A 41 2.99 6.47 9.53
N GLU A 42 3.40 7.73 9.64
CA GLU A 42 3.07 8.77 8.65
C GLU A 42 3.69 8.48 7.28
N GLY A 43 4.94 8.01 7.28
CA GLY A 43 5.60 7.56 6.07
C GLY A 43 4.86 6.39 5.42
N LEU A 44 4.38 5.42 6.20
CA LEU A 44 3.60 4.30 5.66
C LEU A 44 2.33 4.80 4.95
N LYS A 45 1.62 5.77 5.54
CA LYS A 45 0.42 6.36 4.92
C LYS A 45 0.73 7.09 3.61
N LYS A 46 1.93 7.67 3.50
CA LYS A 46 2.41 8.28 2.26
C LYS A 46 2.75 7.22 1.21
N GLU A 47 3.55 6.22 1.58
CA GLU A 47 3.94 5.13 0.69
C GLU A 47 2.73 4.31 0.22
N PHE A 48 1.70 4.14 1.05
CA PHE A 48 0.43 3.55 0.65
C PHE A 48 -0.24 4.32 -0.51
N LYS A 49 -0.26 5.65 -0.46
CA LYS A 49 -0.84 6.47 -1.53
C LYS A 49 -0.02 6.38 -2.81
N LEU A 50 1.30 6.47 -2.69
CA LEU A 50 2.21 6.34 -3.82
C LEU A 50 2.08 4.96 -4.48
N ALA A 51 2.03 3.89 -3.70
CA ALA A 51 1.84 2.54 -4.21
C ALA A 51 0.51 2.36 -4.98
N ILE A 52 -0.56 3.07 -4.60
CA ILE A 52 -1.82 3.08 -5.36
C ILE A 52 -1.67 3.88 -6.66
N GLU A 53 -1.02 5.04 -6.61
CA GLU A 53 -0.78 5.87 -7.79
C GLU A 53 0.07 5.14 -8.82
N ASP A 54 1.16 4.50 -8.37
CA ASP A 54 2.04 3.67 -9.18
C ASP A 54 1.28 2.46 -9.76
N TYR A 55 0.49 1.76 -8.93
CA TYR A 55 -0.34 0.64 -9.41
C TYR A 55 -1.32 1.07 -10.51
N LEU A 56 -2.01 2.20 -10.33
CA LEU A 56 -2.92 2.74 -11.33
C LEU A 56 -2.20 3.19 -12.60
N GLN A 57 -0.95 3.66 -12.48
CA GLN A 57 -0.13 4.04 -13.61
C GLN A 57 0.33 2.80 -14.41
N ASP A 58 0.80 1.76 -13.72
CA ASP A 58 1.18 0.48 -14.32
C ASP A 58 0.01 -0.13 -15.12
N LEU A 59 -1.20 -0.10 -14.55
CA LEU A 59 -2.41 -0.57 -15.22
C LEU A 59 -2.68 0.18 -16.54
N LYS A 60 -2.53 1.50 -16.54
CA LYS A 60 -2.68 2.32 -17.77
C LYS A 60 -1.63 1.95 -18.81
N ASP A 61 -0.38 1.80 -18.39
CA ASP A 61 0.75 1.53 -19.30
C ASP A 61 0.67 0.11 -19.89
N LEU A 62 0.11 -0.84 -19.13
CA LEU A 62 -0.19 -2.21 -19.58
C LEU A 62 -1.44 -2.29 -20.47
N GLY A 63 -2.19 -1.19 -20.65
CA GLY A 63 -3.48 -1.19 -21.34
C GLY A 63 -4.54 -2.05 -20.64
N LYS A 64 -4.30 -2.43 -19.38
CA LYS A 64 -5.25 -3.17 -18.56
C LYS A 64 -6.13 -2.16 -17.85
N VAL A 65 -7.35 -2.00 -18.35
CA VAL A 65 -8.36 -1.21 -17.65
C VAL A 65 -8.70 -1.95 -16.34
N PRO A 66 -8.67 -1.28 -15.16
CA PRO A 66 -9.10 -1.89 -13.91
C PRO A 66 -10.56 -2.35 -13.93
#